data_AF-A0A7C5TSJ6-F1
#
_entry.id   AF-A0A7C5TSJ6-F1
#
_cell.length_a   1.000
_cell.length_b   1.000
_cell.length_c   1.000
_cell.angle_alpha   90.00
_cell.angle_beta   90.00
_cell.angle_gamma   90.00
#
_symmetry.space_group_name_H-M   'P 1'
#
loop_
_entity.id
_entity.type
_entity.pdbx_description
1 polymer ?
#
loop_
_entity_poly.entity_id
_entity_poly.type
_entity_poly.pdbx_seq_one_letter_code
_entity_poly.pdbx_strand_id
1 'polypeptide(L)'
;MTLTAWRTLVQGLMLALTVWGAVIVGHYSAEKLSRALPALACAHDRENGAYCVLVPLQHQMHHRVGEGLTQGLQLTADALLAPLLTLAAFLAFYLVLGKAFCGWVCPLGTVQEWLHRLGRRLGAPLRRLAPERARRLRWVKWAVLLTLVLGLPLVSGLGLLPHDFRDPFCQVCPSRIVSSLLTGDTTQLALRHDSVWATALGLAGNVLTGLVLVAALAWRQPFCRVCPLLALNAAFQRVGLMRLDKRAHDRCSRCGICTRACPMDIGEIASRHGRAAFVEDCTLCGRCAEFCPDDGVIRLRWGPWTWFRSARAYYRRRLRAGGPDGTPRGHRGDRRAAGEARP
;
A
#
# COMPACT_ATOMS: atom_id res chain seq x y z
N MET A 1 21.13 11.90 -8.86
CA MET A 1 20.47 10.65 -8.42
C MET A 1 19.23 10.38 -9.27
N THR A 2 18.85 9.12 -9.51
CA THR A 2 17.59 8.76 -10.19
C THR A 2 16.42 8.80 -9.19
N LEU A 3 15.19 9.07 -9.67
CA LEU A 3 13.96 9.00 -8.88
C LEU A 3 13.78 7.59 -8.26
N THR A 4 14.12 6.51 -8.96
CA THR A 4 14.13 5.16 -8.37
C THR A 4 15.11 5.04 -7.21
N ALA A 5 16.34 5.57 -7.34
CA ALA A 5 17.35 5.50 -6.28
C ALA A 5 16.89 6.32 -5.07
N TRP A 6 16.39 7.53 -5.30
CA TRP A 6 15.78 8.35 -4.25
C TRP A 6 14.62 7.65 -3.56
N ARG A 7 13.68 7.07 -4.33
CA ARG A 7 12.55 6.30 -3.78
C ARG A 7 13.03 5.10 -2.96
N THR A 8 14.03 4.38 -3.43
CA THR A 8 14.57 3.22 -2.71
C THR A 8 15.24 3.63 -1.39
N LEU A 9 15.94 4.78 -1.39
CA LEU A 9 16.52 5.38 -0.18
C LEU A 9 15.42 5.75 0.81
N VAL A 10 14.40 6.50 0.36
CA VAL A 10 13.25 6.89 1.20
C VAL A 10 12.54 5.66 1.75
N GLN A 11 12.31 4.64 0.92
CA GLN A 11 11.70 3.38 1.36
C GLN A 11 12.53 2.67 2.44
N GLY A 12 13.86 2.63 2.31
CA GLY A 12 14.75 2.03 3.30
C GLY A 12 14.75 2.82 4.62
N LEU A 13 14.84 4.16 4.54
CA LEU A 13 14.78 5.03 5.71
C LEU A 13 13.43 4.92 6.44
N MET A 14 12.33 4.93 5.70
CA MET A 14 11.00 4.79 6.28
C MET A 14 10.76 3.38 6.82
N LEU A 15 11.26 2.33 6.17
CA LEU A 15 11.21 0.98 6.73
C LEU A 15 11.94 0.94 8.09
N ALA A 16 13.14 1.53 8.17
CA ALA A 16 13.89 1.65 9.42
C ALA A 16 13.09 2.39 10.50
N LEU A 17 12.53 3.55 10.16
CA LEU A 17 11.76 4.39 11.08
C LEU A 17 10.43 3.75 11.53
N THR A 18 9.76 3.01 10.64
CA THR A 18 8.42 2.47 10.93
C THR A 18 8.49 1.17 11.72
N VAL A 19 9.47 0.32 11.43
CA VAL A 19 9.65 -0.99 12.06
C VAL A 19 10.53 -0.92 13.31
N TRP A 20 11.56 -0.09 13.32
CA TRP A 20 12.48 0.06 14.46
C TRP A 20 12.42 1.47 15.08
N GLY A 21 11.28 2.17 14.92
CA GLY A 21 11.11 3.54 15.39
C GLY A 21 11.27 3.70 16.90
N ALA A 22 10.80 2.71 17.67
CA ALA A 22 10.93 2.72 19.13
C ALA A 22 12.38 2.59 19.59
N VAL A 23 13.21 1.84 18.86
CA VAL A 23 14.65 1.72 19.13
C VAL A 23 15.37 3.05 18.91
N ILE A 24 14.95 3.83 17.92
CA ILE A 24 15.60 5.09 17.54
C ILE A 24 15.18 6.26 18.43
N VAL A 25 13.88 6.39 18.70
CA VAL A 25 13.29 7.58 19.36
C VAL A 25 12.95 7.31 20.83
N GLY A 26 13.03 6.05 21.26
CA GLY A 26 12.59 5.57 22.57
C GLY A 26 11.10 5.22 22.59
N HIS A 27 10.75 4.16 23.31
CA HIS A 27 9.39 3.60 23.41
C HIS A 27 8.33 4.65 23.79
N TYR A 28 8.63 5.51 24.77
CA TYR A 28 7.70 6.54 25.23
C TYR A 28 7.41 7.60 24.17
N SER A 29 8.44 8.05 23.47
CA SER A 29 8.31 9.03 22.38
C SER A 29 7.61 8.42 21.18
N ALA A 30 7.92 7.15 20.85
CA ALA A 30 7.24 6.40 19.81
C ALA A 30 5.75 6.25 20.10
N GLU A 31 5.36 5.95 21.34
CA GLU A 31 3.95 5.86 21.73
C GLU A 31 3.22 7.22 21.61
N LYS A 32 3.84 8.32 22.05
CA LYS A 32 3.28 9.66 21.88
C LYS A 32 3.14 10.06 20.41
N LEU A 33 4.16 9.75 19.60
CA LEU A 33 4.14 10.00 18.16
C LEU A 33 3.06 9.15 17.47
N SER A 34 2.88 7.90 17.91
CA SER A 34 1.85 6.98 17.42
C SER A 34 0.44 7.54 17.64
N ARG A 35 0.21 8.18 18.79
CA ARG A 35 -1.08 8.83 19.11
C ARG A 35 -1.30 10.11 18.30
N ALA A 36 -0.23 10.80 17.88
CA ALA A 36 -0.30 12.05 17.13
C ALA A 36 -0.37 11.85 15.59
N LEU A 37 0.26 10.80 15.05
CA LEU A 37 0.37 10.54 13.61
C LEU A 37 -0.05 9.09 13.27
N PRO A 38 -1.36 8.83 13.08
CA PRO A 38 -1.93 7.48 13.02
C PRO A 38 -1.69 6.73 11.71
N ALA A 39 -0.50 6.81 11.10
CA ALA A 39 -0.31 6.33 9.74
C ALA A 39 0.83 5.34 9.48
N LEU A 40 1.71 4.99 10.43
CA LEU A 40 3.06 4.55 10.00
C LEU A 40 3.48 3.08 10.24
N ALA A 41 2.83 2.25 11.07
CA ALA A 41 3.24 0.84 11.23
C ALA A 41 2.17 -0.09 11.84
N CYS A 42 2.49 -1.38 11.98
CA CYS A 42 1.56 -2.37 12.53
C CYS A 42 1.55 -2.34 14.06
N ALA A 43 0.38 -2.22 14.68
CA ALA A 43 0.24 -2.17 16.14
C ALA A 43 0.68 -3.43 16.89
N HIS A 44 0.84 -4.55 16.19
CA HIS A 44 1.29 -5.83 16.76
C HIS A 44 2.81 -5.94 16.89
N ASP A 45 3.56 -5.00 16.31
CA ASP A 45 5.00 -4.91 16.43
C ASP A 45 5.37 -4.03 17.63
N ARG A 46 6.15 -4.55 18.57
CA ARG A 46 6.47 -3.88 19.84
C ARG A 46 7.47 -2.73 19.67
N GLU A 47 8.27 -2.79 18.61
CA GLU A 47 9.33 -1.81 18.32
C GLU A 47 8.88 -0.72 17.33
N ASN A 48 7.58 -0.67 17.03
CA ASN A 48 7.04 0.18 15.98
C ASN A 48 7.14 1.69 16.30
N GLY A 49 7.13 2.52 15.24
CA GLY A 49 7.18 3.98 15.37
C GLY A 49 5.83 4.71 15.35
N ALA A 50 4.78 4.10 14.78
CA ALA A 50 3.42 4.64 14.80
C ALA A 50 2.35 3.57 14.48
N TYR A 51 1.09 3.79 14.84
CA TYR A 51 0.01 2.84 14.50
C TYR A 51 -0.61 3.11 13.13
N CYS A 52 -1.10 2.04 12.49
CA CYS A 52 -1.94 2.11 11.30
C CYS A 52 -3.35 2.57 11.67
N VAL A 53 -3.90 3.55 10.96
CA VAL A 53 -5.25 4.12 11.17
C VAL A 53 -6.37 3.07 11.24
N LEU A 54 -6.20 1.92 10.59
CA LEU A 54 -7.22 0.87 10.58
C LEU A 54 -7.41 0.24 11.97
N VAL A 55 -6.37 0.22 12.82
CA VAL A 55 -6.45 -0.34 14.17
C VAL A 55 -7.42 0.46 15.07
N PRO A 56 -7.21 1.79 15.29
CA PRO A 56 -8.15 2.56 16.09
C PRO A 56 -9.53 2.63 15.45
N LEU A 57 -9.62 2.64 14.12
CA LEU A 57 -10.92 2.63 13.43
C LEU A 57 -11.74 1.38 13.76
N GLN A 58 -11.14 0.18 13.69
CA GLN A 58 -11.84 -1.07 14.06
C GLN A 58 -12.24 -1.09 15.54
N HIS A 59 -11.35 -0.66 16.44
CA HIS A 59 -11.65 -0.60 17.87
C HIS A 59 -12.78 0.38 18.19
N GLN A 60 -12.82 1.54 17.51
CA GLN A 60 -13.90 2.51 17.65
C GLN A 60 -15.22 1.97 17.10
N MET A 61 -15.20 1.27 15.96
CA MET A 61 -16.41 0.63 15.44
C MET A 61 -16.96 -0.42 16.40
N HIS A 62 -16.11 -1.20 17.07
CA HIS A 62 -16.52 -2.18 18.07
C HIS A 62 -17.05 -1.52 19.37
N HIS A 63 -16.20 -0.76 20.08
CA HIS A 63 -16.51 -0.27 21.42
C HIS A 63 -17.35 1.00 21.46
N ARG A 64 -17.15 1.93 20.52
CA ARG A 64 -17.85 3.23 20.56
C ARG A 64 -19.16 3.18 19.80
N VAL A 65 -19.16 2.55 18.63
CA VAL A 65 -20.36 2.48 17.79
C VAL A 65 -21.18 1.23 18.12
N GLY A 66 -20.58 0.03 18.07
CA GLY A 66 -21.29 -1.22 18.31
C GLY A 66 -21.86 -1.34 19.73
N GLU A 67 -21.00 -1.30 20.75
CA GLU A 67 -21.45 -1.39 22.16
C GLU A 67 -22.32 -0.20 22.58
N GLY A 68 -22.06 0.99 22.01
CA GLY A 68 -22.88 2.18 22.26
C GLY A 68 -24.33 2.05 21.77
N LEU A 69 -24.54 1.37 20.64
CA LEU A 69 -25.87 1.12 20.08
C LEU A 69 -26.71 0.14 20.91
N THR A 70 -26.08 -0.84 21.59
CA THR A 70 -26.80 -1.83 22.40
C THR A 70 -27.20 -1.30 23.76
N GLN A 71 -26.47 -0.31 24.29
CA GLN A 71 -26.74 0.32 25.60
C GLN A 71 -27.92 1.30 25.56
N GLY A 72 -28.63 1.45 24.43
CA GLY A 72 -29.74 2.39 24.29
C GLY A 72 -29.31 3.85 24.42
N LEU A 73 -28.00 4.11 24.44
CA LEU A 73 -27.45 5.44 24.32
C LEU A 73 -27.93 5.96 22.96
N GLN A 74 -28.67 7.07 22.94
CA GLN A 74 -28.82 7.84 21.70
C GLN A 74 -27.43 7.93 21.06
N LEU A 75 -27.30 7.80 19.74
CA LEU A 75 -26.04 8.02 19.02
C LEU A 75 -25.52 9.42 19.38
N THR A 76 -24.84 9.52 20.53
CA THR A 76 -24.45 10.79 21.11
C THR A 76 -23.34 11.33 20.23
N ALA A 77 -23.24 12.65 20.15
CA ALA A 77 -22.15 13.30 19.43
C ALA A 77 -20.78 12.70 19.82
N ASP A 78 -20.62 12.25 21.07
CA ASP A 78 -19.40 11.62 21.60
C ASP A 78 -19.06 10.25 20.99
N ALA A 79 -20.05 9.44 20.61
CA ALA A 79 -19.82 8.14 19.98
C ALA A 79 -19.22 8.30 18.57
N LEU A 80 -19.62 9.37 17.86
CA LEU A 80 -19.12 9.72 16.53
C LEU A 80 -17.91 10.65 16.56
N LEU A 81 -17.69 11.40 17.64
CA LEU A 81 -16.59 12.35 17.76
C LEU A 81 -15.22 11.66 17.70
N ALA A 82 -15.03 10.56 18.41
CA ALA A 82 -13.77 9.80 18.42
C ALA A 82 -13.36 9.25 17.03
N PRO A 83 -14.24 8.55 16.28
CA PRO A 83 -13.91 8.14 14.91
C PRO A 83 -13.76 9.31 13.96
N LEU A 84 -14.55 10.38 14.12
CA LEU A 84 -14.40 11.59 13.31
C LEU A 84 -13.04 12.26 13.55
N LEU A 85 -12.59 12.37 14.80
CA LEU A 85 -11.29 12.93 15.16
C LEU A 85 -10.14 12.07 14.60
N THR A 86 -10.30 10.74 14.62
CA THR A 86 -9.31 9.81 14.08
C THR A 86 -9.22 9.94 12.55
N LEU A 87 -10.35 10.04 11.88
CA LEU A 87 -10.42 10.32 10.44
C LEU A 87 -9.88 11.71 10.11
N ALA A 88 -10.11 12.72 10.96
CA ALA A 88 -9.57 14.07 10.78
C ALA A 88 -8.05 14.11 10.93
N ALA A 89 -7.49 13.45 11.96
CA ALA A 89 -6.05 13.31 12.14
C ALA A 89 -5.40 12.54 10.98
N PHE A 90 -6.04 11.46 10.54
CA PHE A 90 -5.63 10.73 9.35
C PHE A 90 -5.68 11.61 8.10
N LEU A 91 -6.76 12.38 7.91
CA LEU A 91 -6.90 13.28 6.77
C LEU A 91 -5.80 14.34 6.80
N ALA A 92 -5.50 14.95 7.95
CA ALA A 92 -4.43 15.93 8.10
C ALA A 92 -3.07 15.36 7.68
N PHE A 93 -2.72 14.16 8.13
CA PHE A 93 -1.51 13.46 7.67
C PHE A 93 -1.56 13.13 6.16
N TYR A 94 -2.71 12.66 5.70
CA TYR A 94 -2.97 12.29 4.31
C TYR A 94 -2.89 13.51 3.37
N LEU A 95 -3.19 14.73 3.82
CA LEU A 95 -3.05 15.94 2.99
C LEU A 95 -1.63 16.10 2.46
N VAL A 96 -0.63 15.76 3.28
CA VAL A 96 0.79 15.92 2.93
C VAL A 96 1.24 14.82 1.97
N LEU A 97 1.12 13.54 2.35
CA LEU A 97 1.65 12.43 1.57
C LEU A 97 0.65 11.83 0.56
N GLY A 98 -0.64 11.89 0.84
CA GLY A 98 -1.69 11.27 0.05
C GLY A 98 -1.45 9.78 -0.23
N LYS A 99 -1.82 9.33 -1.43
CA LYS A 99 -1.57 7.96 -1.89
C LYS A 99 -0.09 7.60 -2.04
N ALA A 100 0.82 8.58 -1.99
CA ALA A 100 2.25 8.31 -2.08
C ALA A 100 2.72 7.51 -0.86
N PHE A 101 1.99 7.52 0.25
CA PHE A 101 2.26 6.68 1.41
C PHE A 101 2.49 5.20 1.02
N CYS A 102 1.57 4.59 0.26
CA CYS A 102 1.67 3.18 -0.14
C CYS A 102 2.87 2.89 -1.06
N GLY A 103 3.35 3.89 -1.81
CA GLY A 103 4.47 3.75 -2.74
C GLY A 103 5.85 4.09 -2.16
N TRP A 104 5.90 4.94 -1.12
CA TRP A 104 7.12 5.56 -0.61
C TRP A 104 7.42 5.22 0.86
N VAL A 105 6.39 5.02 1.68
CA VAL A 105 6.53 4.95 3.15
C VAL A 105 6.12 3.59 3.72
N CYS A 106 5.08 2.97 3.18
CA CYS A 106 4.52 1.73 3.73
C CYS A 106 5.56 0.58 3.79
N PRO A 107 5.81 0.00 4.98
CA PRO A 107 6.84 -1.05 5.15
C PRO A 107 6.51 -2.30 4.34
N LEU A 108 5.24 -2.75 4.36
CA LEU A 108 4.78 -3.91 3.60
C LEU A 108 4.90 -3.70 2.08
N GLY A 109 4.68 -2.47 1.61
CA GLY A 109 4.85 -2.11 0.20
C GLY A 109 6.32 -2.17 -0.24
N THR A 110 7.21 -1.71 0.63
CA THR A 110 8.68 -1.77 0.44
C THR A 110 9.16 -3.22 0.38
N VAL A 111 8.77 -4.05 1.35
CA VAL A 111 9.15 -5.48 1.39
C VAL A 111 8.70 -6.21 0.13
N GLN A 112 7.45 -6.01 -0.32
CA GLN A 112 6.96 -6.63 -1.57
C GLN A 112 7.73 -6.15 -2.82
N GLU A 113 8.10 -4.88 -2.91
CA GLU A 113 8.90 -4.36 -4.03
C GLU A 113 10.32 -4.95 -4.01
N TRP A 114 10.91 -5.12 -2.83
CA TRP A 114 12.25 -5.71 -2.67
C TRP A 114 12.24 -7.21 -3.00
N LEU A 115 11.23 -7.95 -2.52
CA LEU A 115 11.00 -9.35 -2.89
C LEU A 115 10.80 -9.50 -4.39
N HIS A 116 10.04 -8.60 -5.02
CA HIS A 116 9.89 -8.63 -6.48
C HIS A 116 11.21 -8.42 -7.20
N ARG A 117 12.03 -7.43 -6.76
CA ARG A 117 13.37 -7.21 -7.34
C ARG A 117 14.27 -8.44 -7.15
N LEU A 118 14.20 -9.10 -6.01
CA LEU A 118 14.89 -10.36 -5.75
C LEU A 118 14.40 -11.46 -6.70
N GLY A 119 13.09 -11.65 -6.84
CA GLY A 119 12.49 -12.58 -7.80
C GLY A 119 12.94 -12.32 -9.24
N ARG A 120 13.05 -11.05 -9.65
CA ARG A 120 13.61 -10.69 -10.98
C ARG A 120 15.07 -11.05 -11.14
N ARG A 121 15.87 -11.07 -10.07
CA ARG A 121 17.29 -11.50 -10.06
C ARG A 121 17.46 -13.02 -9.97
N LEU A 122 16.48 -13.71 -9.40
CA LEU A 122 16.41 -15.17 -9.33
C LEU A 122 15.78 -15.80 -10.59
N GLY A 123 15.40 -14.98 -11.58
CA GLY A 123 14.79 -15.46 -12.82
C GLY A 123 13.32 -15.88 -12.70
N ALA A 124 12.62 -15.51 -11.64
CA ALA A 124 11.19 -15.80 -11.48
C ALA A 124 10.38 -15.22 -12.65
N PRO A 125 9.30 -15.88 -13.10
CA PRO A 125 8.47 -15.38 -14.19
C PRO A 125 7.77 -14.07 -13.78
N LEU A 126 7.77 -13.08 -14.67
CA LEU A 126 6.94 -11.89 -14.47
C LEU A 126 5.51 -12.27 -14.81
N ARG A 127 4.61 -12.09 -13.85
CA ARG A 127 3.20 -12.29 -14.07
C ARG A 127 2.49 -10.97 -13.84
N ARG A 128 1.62 -10.61 -14.78
CA ARG A 128 0.79 -9.41 -14.74
C ARG A 128 -0.65 -9.82 -14.57
N LEU A 129 -1.43 -8.96 -13.94
CA LEU A 129 -2.87 -9.17 -13.91
C LEU A 129 -3.49 -8.73 -15.24
N ALA A 130 -4.34 -9.58 -15.80
CA ALA A 130 -5.14 -9.19 -16.96
C ALA A 130 -5.99 -7.95 -16.57
N PRO A 131 -6.19 -6.98 -17.49
CA PRO A 131 -6.86 -5.73 -17.17
C PRO A 131 -8.27 -5.95 -16.61
N GLU A 132 -9.02 -6.92 -17.11
CA GLU A 132 -10.35 -7.28 -16.58
C GLU A 132 -10.32 -7.72 -15.11
N ARG A 133 -9.36 -8.58 -14.75
CA ARG A 133 -9.18 -9.04 -13.37
C ARG A 133 -8.72 -7.90 -12.48
N ALA A 134 -7.84 -7.03 -12.97
CA ALA A 134 -7.45 -5.82 -12.25
C ALA A 134 -8.66 -4.93 -11.95
N ARG A 135 -9.56 -4.74 -12.92
CA ARG A 135 -10.82 -3.98 -12.71
C ARG A 135 -11.74 -4.64 -11.67
N ARG A 136 -11.85 -5.97 -11.66
CA ARG A 136 -12.65 -6.69 -10.66
C ARG A 136 -12.04 -6.59 -9.26
N LEU A 137 -10.72 -6.71 -9.16
CA LEU A 137 -9.99 -6.66 -7.89
C LEU A 137 -10.14 -5.29 -7.18
N ARG A 138 -10.42 -4.22 -7.94
CA ARG A 138 -10.77 -2.91 -7.38
C ARG A 138 -11.97 -2.97 -6.44
N TRP A 139 -12.97 -3.78 -6.73
CA TRP A 139 -14.13 -3.92 -5.85
C TRP A 139 -13.81 -4.73 -4.60
N VAL A 140 -12.87 -5.67 -4.69
CA VAL A 140 -12.48 -6.52 -3.56
C VAL A 140 -11.90 -5.71 -2.41
N LYS A 141 -11.02 -4.73 -2.67
CA LYS A 141 -10.49 -3.86 -1.58
C LYS A 141 -11.58 -3.04 -0.89
N TRP A 142 -12.64 -2.64 -1.60
CA TRP A 142 -13.78 -1.93 -1.04
C TRP A 142 -14.65 -2.87 -0.21
N ALA A 143 -14.88 -4.10 -0.69
CA ALA A 143 -15.54 -5.14 0.09
C ALA A 143 -14.76 -5.48 1.37
N VAL A 144 -13.42 -5.62 1.29
CA VAL A 144 -12.57 -5.86 2.46
C VAL A 144 -12.65 -4.70 3.46
N LEU A 145 -12.63 -3.44 2.98
CA LEU A 145 -12.78 -2.28 3.85
C LEU A 145 -14.16 -2.26 4.54
N LEU A 146 -15.25 -2.42 3.79
CA LEU A 146 -16.60 -2.37 4.35
C LEU A 146 -16.88 -3.55 5.28
N THR A 147 -16.44 -4.76 4.93
CA THR A 147 -16.75 -5.97 5.70
C THR A 147 -15.77 -6.18 6.86
N LEU A 148 -14.46 -6.26 6.60
CA LEU A 148 -13.48 -6.62 7.65
C LEU A 148 -13.10 -5.45 8.54
N VAL A 149 -13.11 -4.20 8.05
CA VAL A 149 -12.69 -3.05 8.86
C VAL A 149 -13.87 -2.37 9.56
N LEU A 150 -15.04 -2.30 8.91
CA LEU A 150 -16.20 -1.59 9.47
C LEU A 150 -17.29 -2.56 9.97
N GLY A 151 -17.72 -3.49 9.13
CA GLY A 151 -18.88 -4.35 9.39
C GLY A 151 -18.67 -5.35 10.53
N LEU A 152 -17.63 -6.20 10.45
CA LEU A 152 -17.40 -7.23 11.46
C LEU A 152 -17.12 -6.67 12.87
N PRO A 153 -16.27 -5.63 13.05
CA PRO A 153 -16.10 -5.01 14.36
C PRO A 153 -17.40 -4.43 14.92
N LEU A 154 -18.21 -3.78 14.06
CA LEU A 154 -19.49 -3.21 14.44
C LEU A 154 -20.47 -4.30 14.91
N VAL A 155 -20.63 -5.37 14.13
CA VAL A 155 -21.52 -6.51 14.46
C VAL A 155 -21.04 -7.24 15.72
N SER A 156 -19.73 -7.39 15.90
CA SER A 156 -19.14 -7.89 17.14
C SER A 156 -19.45 -6.99 18.34
N GLY A 157 -19.41 -5.66 18.16
CA GLY A 157 -19.76 -4.71 19.22
C GLY A 157 -21.26 -4.71 19.55
N LEU A 158 -22.11 -5.06 18.59
CA LEU A 158 -23.55 -5.29 18.82
C LEU A 158 -23.85 -6.58 19.62
N GLY A 159 -22.83 -7.38 19.94
CA GLY A 159 -23.00 -8.66 20.63
C GLY A 159 -23.48 -9.81 19.76
N LEU A 160 -23.55 -9.63 18.43
CA LEU A 160 -23.99 -10.65 17.47
C LEU A 160 -22.87 -11.60 17.02
N LEU A 161 -21.61 -11.25 17.31
CA LEU A 161 -20.42 -12.05 17.02
C LEU A 161 -19.49 -12.07 18.24
N PRO A 162 -18.62 -13.10 18.36
CA PRO A 162 -17.59 -13.13 19.41
C PRO A 162 -16.69 -11.90 19.40
N HIS A 163 -16.15 -11.54 20.56
CA HIS A 163 -15.23 -10.40 20.71
C HIS A 163 -13.89 -10.58 19.96
N ASP A 164 -13.58 -11.79 19.49
CA ASP A 164 -12.43 -12.08 18.62
C ASP A 164 -12.47 -11.26 17.32
N PHE A 165 -13.67 -10.88 16.86
CA PHE A 165 -13.89 -10.07 15.65
C PHE A 165 -13.80 -8.55 15.90
N ARG A 166 -13.16 -8.11 16.99
CA ARG A 166 -12.88 -6.71 17.26
C ARG A 166 -11.94 -6.07 16.22
N ASP A 167 -10.94 -6.80 15.75
CA ASP A 167 -9.92 -6.30 14.82
C ASP A 167 -9.57 -7.29 13.68
N PRO A 168 -10.55 -7.84 12.96
CA PRO A 168 -10.36 -9.05 12.16
C PRO A 168 -9.45 -8.83 10.95
N PHE A 169 -9.43 -7.63 10.36
CA PHE A 169 -8.44 -7.34 9.31
C PHE A 169 -7.01 -7.33 9.86
N CYS A 170 -6.79 -6.82 11.08
CA CYS A 170 -5.45 -6.71 11.65
C CYS A 170 -4.85 -8.08 11.98
N GLN A 171 -5.69 -9.04 12.35
CA GLN A 171 -5.27 -10.43 12.60
C GLN A 171 -4.84 -11.15 11.30
N VAL A 172 -5.53 -10.87 10.20
CA VAL A 172 -5.26 -11.47 8.87
C VAL A 172 -4.22 -10.68 8.06
N CYS A 173 -3.93 -9.43 8.42
CA CYS A 173 -3.05 -8.56 7.65
C CYS A 173 -1.60 -9.09 7.60
N PRO A 174 -0.99 -9.28 6.41
CA PRO A 174 0.39 -9.72 6.28
C PRO A 174 1.42 -8.77 6.90
N SER A 175 1.07 -7.49 7.09
CA SER A 175 1.97 -6.58 7.78
C SER A 175 2.25 -7.03 9.22
N ARG A 176 1.29 -7.70 9.90
CA ARG A 176 1.44 -8.18 11.28
C ARG A 176 2.65 -9.09 11.42
N ILE A 177 2.73 -10.09 10.55
CA ILE A 177 3.81 -11.09 10.56
C ILE A 177 5.10 -10.52 9.95
N VAL A 178 4.99 -9.72 8.87
CA VAL A 178 6.18 -9.16 8.22
C VAL A 178 6.91 -8.17 9.12
N SER A 179 6.20 -7.28 9.82
CA SER A 179 6.87 -6.33 10.72
C SER A 179 7.45 -7.01 11.94
N SER A 180 6.72 -7.94 12.56
CA SER A 180 7.23 -8.67 13.74
C SER A 180 8.45 -9.53 13.41
N LEU A 181 8.48 -10.19 12.24
CA LEU A 181 9.65 -10.96 11.82
C LEU A 181 10.87 -10.07 11.53
N LEU A 182 10.67 -8.83 11.06
CA LEU A 182 11.78 -7.89 10.85
C LEU A 182 12.38 -7.42 12.18
N THR A 183 11.60 -7.34 13.24
CA THR A 183 12.08 -7.01 14.60
C THR A 183 12.58 -8.22 15.38
N GLY A 184 12.48 -9.43 14.81
CA GLY A 184 12.90 -10.68 15.44
C GLY A 184 11.86 -11.29 16.38
N ASP A 185 10.66 -10.70 16.46
CA ASP A 185 9.56 -11.20 17.28
C ASP A 185 8.77 -12.30 16.53
N THR A 186 8.87 -13.53 17.04
CA THR A 186 8.16 -14.70 16.52
C THR A 186 6.83 -14.95 17.22
N THR A 187 6.47 -14.18 18.25
CA THR A 187 5.24 -14.38 19.02
C THR A 187 3.97 -14.23 18.18
N GLN A 188 4.01 -13.39 17.15
CA GLN A 188 2.88 -13.20 16.23
C GLN A 188 2.71 -14.37 15.26
N LEU A 189 3.76 -15.17 15.03
CA LEU A 189 3.70 -16.36 14.19
C LEU A 189 3.05 -17.54 14.93
N ALA A 190 3.20 -17.59 16.26
CA ALA A 190 2.54 -18.58 17.10
C ALA A 190 1.01 -18.41 17.05
N LEU A 191 0.29 -19.53 16.93
CA LEU A 191 -1.16 -19.55 16.96
C LEU A 191 -1.64 -19.38 18.41
N ARG A 192 -2.57 -18.44 18.63
CA ARG A 192 -3.27 -18.34 19.90
C ARG A 192 -4.41 -19.35 19.92
N HIS A 193 -4.53 -20.07 21.04
CA HIS A 193 -5.53 -21.13 21.26
C HIS A 193 -6.58 -20.72 22.32
N ASP A 194 -6.80 -19.41 22.45
CA ASP A 194 -7.81 -18.80 23.31
C ASP A 194 -9.23 -19.07 22.81
N SER A 195 -9.44 -19.03 21.49
CA SER A 195 -10.73 -19.36 20.87
C SER A 195 -10.55 -19.98 19.48
N VAL A 196 -11.55 -20.74 19.02
CA VAL A 196 -11.53 -21.33 17.67
C VAL A 196 -11.40 -20.23 16.60
N TRP A 197 -12.05 -19.09 16.81
CA TRP A 197 -12.03 -17.96 15.88
C TRP A 197 -10.68 -17.24 15.87
N ALA A 198 -10.07 -17.02 17.04
CA ALA A 198 -8.72 -16.45 17.13
C ALA A 198 -7.68 -17.36 16.47
N THR A 199 -7.77 -18.69 16.69
CA THR A 199 -6.92 -19.65 15.99
C THR A 199 -7.15 -19.60 14.48
N ALA A 200 -8.41 -19.56 14.02
CA ALA A 200 -8.75 -19.53 12.60
C ALA A 200 -8.25 -18.26 11.89
N LEU A 201 -8.45 -17.08 12.50
CA LEU A 201 -7.97 -15.80 11.97
C LEU A 201 -6.43 -15.70 11.98
N GLY A 202 -5.79 -16.19 13.04
CA GLY A 202 -4.33 -16.28 13.13
C GLY A 202 -3.75 -17.20 12.05
N LEU A 203 -4.33 -18.39 11.86
CA LEU A 203 -3.92 -19.34 10.82
C LEU A 203 -4.13 -18.74 9.42
N ALA A 204 -5.30 -18.13 9.17
CA ALA A 204 -5.60 -17.45 7.92
C ALA A 204 -4.59 -16.33 7.63
N GLY A 205 -4.22 -15.54 8.63
CA GLY A 205 -3.19 -14.51 8.51
C GLY A 205 -1.80 -15.06 8.18
N ASN A 206 -1.39 -16.16 8.83
CA ASN A 206 -0.12 -16.82 8.57
C ASN A 206 -0.05 -17.38 7.14
N VAL A 207 -1.10 -18.11 6.73
CA VAL A 207 -1.22 -18.66 5.38
C VAL A 207 -1.23 -17.54 4.33
N LEU A 208 -2.03 -16.48 4.55
CA LEU A 208 -2.09 -15.34 3.65
C LEU A 208 -0.73 -14.66 3.53
N THR A 209 0.00 -14.50 4.64
CA THR A 209 1.35 -13.92 4.63
C THR A 209 2.29 -14.75 3.77
N GLY A 210 2.35 -16.07 3.99
CA GLY A 210 3.18 -16.97 3.19
C GLY A 210 2.86 -16.88 1.69
N LEU A 211 1.57 -16.93 1.34
CA LEU A 211 1.10 -16.80 -0.04
C LEU A 211 1.49 -15.44 -0.66
N VAL A 212 1.34 -14.35 0.09
CA VAL A 212 1.69 -13.00 -0.37
C VAL A 212 3.19 -12.85 -0.59
N LEU A 213 4.02 -13.38 0.31
CA LEU A 213 5.48 -13.31 0.18
C LEU A 213 5.98 -14.10 -1.04
N VAL A 214 5.44 -15.31 -1.25
CA VAL A 214 5.75 -16.12 -2.44
C VAL A 214 5.24 -15.44 -3.71
N ALA A 215 3.99 -14.95 -3.70
CA ALA A 215 3.41 -14.25 -4.84
C ALA A 215 4.21 -12.98 -5.19
N ALA A 216 4.77 -12.27 -4.20
CA ALA A 216 5.56 -11.05 -4.42
C ALA A 216 6.83 -11.29 -5.25
N LEU A 217 7.36 -12.53 -5.30
CA LEU A 217 8.49 -12.88 -6.16
C LEU A 217 8.14 -12.77 -7.66
N ALA A 218 6.91 -13.13 -8.04
CA ALA A 218 6.45 -13.14 -9.44
C ALA A 218 5.55 -11.96 -9.81
N TRP A 219 4.77 -11.44 -8.85
CA TRP A 219 3.79 -10.37 -9.00
C TRP A 219 4.27 -9.12 -8.26
N ARG A 220 4.01 -7.95 -8.84
CA ARG A 220 4.34 -6.68 -8.18
C ARG A 220 3.24 -6.30 -7.18
N GLN A 221 3.63 -6.19 -5.91
CA GLN A 221 2.79 -5.68 -4.82
C GLN A 221 1.39 -6.35 -4.76
N PRO A 222 1.31 -7.70 -4.71
CA PRO A 222 0.03 -8.41 -4.76
C PRO A 222 -0.94 -8.00 -3.66
N PHE A 223 -0.48 -7.85 -2.41
CA PHE A 223 -1.36 -7.49 -1.28
C PHE A 223 -1.82 -6.03 -1.34
N CYS A 224 -1.01 -5.12 -1.89
CA CYS A 224 -1.40 -3.72 -2.02
C CYS A 224 -2.66 -3.53 -2.87
N ARG A 225 -3.02 -4.49 -3.74
CA ARG A 225 -4.23 -4.45 -4.57
C ARG A 225 -5.52 -4.77 -3.82
N VAL A 226 -5.40 -5.50 -2.71
CA VAL A 226 -6.54 -5.90 -1.85
C VAL A 226 -6.56 -5.17 -0.51
N CYS A 227 -5.50 -4.44 -0.19
CA CYS A 227 -5.34 -3.75 1.08
C CYS A 227 -6.43 -2.66 1.27
N PRO A 228 -7.23 -2.70 2.34
CA PRO A 228 -8.27 -1.72 2.64
C PRO A 228 -7.70 -0.33 2.91
N LEU A 229 -6.44 -0.23 3.35
CA LEU A 229 -5.77 1.07 3.51
C LEU A 229 -5.65 1.82 2.17
N LEU A 230 -5.46 1.10 1.06
CA LEU A 230 -5.43 1.72 -0.27
C LEU A 230 -6.83 2.20 -0.70
N ALA A 231 -7.89 1.47 -0.33
CA ALA A 231 -9.27 1.91 -0.55
C ALA A 231 -9.61 3.17 0.26
N LEU A 232 -9.23 3.19 1.55
CA LEU A 232 -9.38 4.37 2.40
C LEU A 232 -8.63 5.58 1.84
N ASN A 233 -7.38 5.41 1.42
CA ASN A 233 -6.60 6.44 0.74
C ASN A 233 -7.24 6.88 -0.59
N ALA A 234 -7.88 5.96 -1.32
CA ALA A 234 -8.58 6.27 -2.55
C ALA A 234 -9.84 7.12 -2.33
N ALA A 235 -10.54 6.96 -1.21
CA ALA A 235 -11.68 7.80 -0.84
C ALA A 235 -11.28 9.29 -0.78
N PHE A 236 -10.10 9.59 -0.21
CA PHE A 236 -9.60 10.97 -0.05
C PHE A 236 -8.68 11.44 -1.19
N GLN A 237 -8.63 10.73 -2.31
CA GLN A 237 -7.68 10.99 -3.41
C GLN A 237 -7.66 12.40 -3.99
N ARG A 238 -8.74 13.16 -3.83
CA ARG A 238 -8.87 14.52 -4.38
C ARG A 238 -8.16 15.59 -3.54
N VAL A 239 -7.82 15.30 -2.28
CA VAL A 239 -7.34 16.30 -1.33
C VAL A 239 -5.81 16.31 -1.19
N GLY A 240 -5.13 15.18 -1.43
CA GLY A 240 -3.67 15.06 -1.26
C GLY A 240 -2.85 16.02 -2.13
N LEU A 241 -1.73 16.51 -1.59
CA LEU A 241 -0.83 17.50 -2.20
C LEU A 241 0.01 16.90 -3.35
N MET A 242 0.48 15.66 -3.18
CA MET A 242 1.25 14.94 -4.19
C MET A 242 0.33 14.34 -5.27
N ARG A 243 0.62 14.61 -6.55
CA ARG A 243 -0.24 14.24 -7.69
C ARG A 243 0.57 13.91 -8.94
N LEU A 244 0.07 12.98 -9.74
CA LEU A 244 0.54 12.76 -11.11
C LEU A 244 -0.40 13.42 -12.11
N ASP A 245 0.17 14.01 -13.15
CA ASP A 245 -0.55 14.62 -14.27
C ASP A 245 0.05 14.13 -15.59
N LYS A 246 -0.81 13.76 -16.54
CA LYS A 246 -0.40 13.29 -17.86
C LYS A 246 -0.94 14.23 -18.94
N ARG A 247 -0.07 14.90 -19.67
CA ARG A 247 -0.46 15.68 -20.86
C ARG A 247 -0.81 14.76 -22.02
N ALA A 248 -1.68 15.23 -22.90
CA ALA A 248 -1.99 14.52 -24.14
C ALA A 248 -0.79 14.55 -25.07
N HIS A 249 -0.50 13.41 -25.71
CA HIS A 249 0.57 13.25 -26.68
C HIS A 249 0.18 12.11 -27.63
N ASP A 250 0.40 12.31 -28.93
CA ASP A 250 0.05 11.42 -30.05
C ASP A 250 0.62 9.97 -29.95
N ARG A 251 1.71 9.79 -29.21
CA ARG A 251 2.38 8.50 -28.97
C ARG A 251 1.83 7.72 -27.77
N CYS A 252 0.98 8.32 -26.93
CA CYS A 252 0.51 7.72 -25.68
C CYS A 252 -0.21 6.38 -25.88
N SER A 253 -1.05 6.29 -26.92
CA SER A 253 -1.83 5.09 -27.23
C SER A 253 -0.99 3.96 -27.85
N ARG A 254 0.23 4.23 -28.30
CA ARG A 254 1.06 3.30 -29.07
C ARG A 254 2.19 2.65 -28.27
N CYS A 255 2.77 3.35 -27.27
CA CYS A 255 4.00 2.87 -26.62
C CYS A 255 3.78 1.84 -25.49
N GLY A 256 2.68 1.95 -24.74
CA GLY A 256 2.32 1.07 -23.61
C GLY A 256 3.36 1.00 -22.46
N ILE A 257 4.40 1.83 -22.47
CA ILE A 257 5.54 1.68 -21.56
C ILE A 257 5.21 2.07 -20.12
N CYS A 258 4.31 3.03 -19.94
CA CYS A 258 3.81 3.46 -18.65
C CYS A 258 3.01 2.35 -17.95
N THR A 259 2.17 1.62 -18.69
CA THR A 259 1.46 0.43 -18.22
C THR A 259 2.42 -0.70 -17.88
N ARG A 260 3.45 -0.92 -18.71
CA ARG A 260 4.49 -1.92 -18.41
C ARG A 260 5.25 -1.61 -17.12
N ALA A 261 5.61 -0.35 -16.91
CA ALA A 261 6.32 0.13 -15.73
C ALA A 261 5.47 0.23 -14.44
N CYS A 262 4.14 0.23 -14.56
CA CYS A 262 3.24 0.37 -13.42
C CYS A 262 3.24 -0.90 -12.54
N PRO A 263 3.55 -0.82 -11.24
CA PRO A 263 3.50 -1.99 -10.36
C PRO A 263 2.07 -2.49 -10.09
N MET A 264 1.08 -1.60 -10.22
CA MET A 264 -0.34 -1.89 -10.03
C MET A 264 -1.04 -2.33 -11.32
N ASP A 265 -0.30 -2.51 -12.42
CA ASP A 265 -0.82 -2.94 -13.73
C ASP A 265 -2.01 -2.09 -14.26
N ILE A 266 -1.98 -0.77 -14.02
CA ILE A 266 -3.02 0.16 -14.47
C ILE A 266 -2.92 0.38 -15.99
N GLY A 267 -3.87 -0.18 -16.73
CA GLY A 267 -3.94 -0.08 -18.20
C GLY A 267 -4.40 1.30 -18.70
N GLU A 268 -5.26 1.96 -17.94
CA GLU A 268 -5.87 3.24 -18.27
C GLU A 268 -4.84 4.37 -18.44
N ILE A 269 -3.63 4.21 -17.90
CA ILE A 269 -2.54 5.18 -18.06
C ILE A 269 -2.16 5.34 -19.54
N ALA A 270 -2.34 4.32 -20.39
CA ALA A 270 -2.01 4.44 -21.82
C ALA A 270 -3.02 5.32 -22.58
N SER A 271 -4.32 5.11 -22.36
CA SER A 271 -5.40 5.73 -23.13
C SER A 271 -5.96 7.02 -22.55
N ARG A 272 -5.88 7.23 -21.23
CA ARG A 272 -6.43 8.44 -20.58
C ARG A 272 -5.37 9.51 -20.39
N HIS A 273 -5.83 10.74 -20.15
CA HIS A 273 -5.01 11.94 -19.94
C HIS A 273 -5.47 12.72 -18.70
N GLY A 274 -4.67 13.72 -18.32
CA GLY A 274 -4.85 14.53 -17.12
C GLY A 274 -4.77 13.69 -15.84
N ARG A 275 -5.59 14.07 -14.86
CA ARG A 275 -5.73 13.33 -13.59
C ARG A 275 -6.45 11.99 -13.76
N ALA A 276 -7.31 11.87 -14.77
CA ALA A 276 -8.11 10.68 -15.02
C ALA A 276 -7.26 9.46 -15.48
N ALA A 277 -6.00 9.69 -15.88
CA ALA A 277 -5.04 8.63 -16.18
C ALA A 277 -4.61 7.83 -14.94
N PHE A 278 -4.68 8.44 -13.75
CA PHE A 278 -4.22 7.84 -12.50
C PHE A 278 -5.44 7.51 -11.62
N VAL A 279 -5.96 6.30 -11.82
CA VAL A 279 -7.16 5.79 -11.13
C VAL A 279 -6.92 5.55 -9.63
N GLU A 280 -7.95 5.07 -8.94
CA GLU A 280 -7.94 4.85 -7.49
C GLU A 280 -6.76 4.01 -6.97
N ASP A 281 -6.31 3.01 -7.71
CA ASP A 281 -5.19 2.12 -7.32
C ASP A 281 -3.79 2.76 -7.45
N CYS A 282 -3.67 3.95 -8.02
CA CYS A 282 -2.37 4.56 -8.24
C CYS A 282 -1.69 4.93 -6.92
N THR A 283 -0.56 4.29 -6.62
CA THR A 283 0.26 4.52 -5.42
C THR A 283 1.22 5.71 -5.54
N LEU A 284 1.10 6.53 -6.60
CA LEU A 284 1.96 7.68 -6.89
C LEU A 284 3.47 7.40 -6.81
N CYS A 285 3.89 6.18 -7.17
CA CYS A 285 5.30 5.75 -7.11
C CYS A 285 6.23 6.41 -8.14
N GLY A 286 5.68 7.11 -9.14
CA GLY A 286 6.45 7.86 -10.14
C GLY A 286 7.12 7.05 -11.26
N ARG A 287 7.07 5.70 -11.22
CA ARG A 287 7.73 4.84 -12.25
C ARG A 287 7.27 5.13 -13.69
N CYS A 288 6.00 5.48 -13.88
CA CYS A 288 5.49 5.86 -15.20
C CYS A 288 6.17 7.12 -15.76
N ALA A 289 6.52 8.09 -14.90
CA ALA A 289 7.25 9.30 -15.31
C ALA A 289 8.71 8.98 -15.65
N GLU A 290 9.33 8.02 -14.97
CA GLU A 290 10.71 7.60 -15.23
C GLU A 290 10.90 6.89 -16.58
N PHE A 291 9.93 6.07 -16.96
CA PHE A 291 10.00 5.25 -18.18
C PHE A 291 9.27 5.86 -19.37
N CYS A 292 8.71 7.08 -19.24
CA CYS A 292 8.13 7.80 -20.35
C CYS A 292 9.25 8.43 -21.22
N PRO A 293 9.32 8.09 -22.53
CA PRO A 293 10.37 8.60 -23.42
C PRO A 293 10.13 10.04 -23.87
N ASP A 294 8.91 10.55 -23.71
CA ASP A 294 8.49 11.87 -24.14
C ASP A 294 8.72 12.92 -23.06
N ASP A 295 9.23 14.09 -23.44
CA ASP A 295 9.57 15.16 -22.52
C ASP A 295 8.31 15.85 -21.96
N GLY A 296 8.19 15.94 -20.63
CA GLY A 296 7.14 16.69 -19.95
C GLY A 296 5.72 16.10 -20.04
N VAL A 297 5.55 14.92 -20.64
CA VAL A 297 4.25 14.25 -20.78
C VAL A 297 3.71 13.79 -19.44
N ILE A 298 4.52 13.16 -18.59
CA ILE A 298 4.10 12.75 -17.24
C ILE A 298 4.87 13.57 -16.20
N ARG A 299 4.12 14.23 -15.32
CA ARG A 299 4.66 15.12 -14.28
C ARG A 299 4.20 14.67 -12.90
N LEU A 300 5.15 14.49 -12.00
CA LEU A 300 4.94 14.29 -10.58
C LEU A 300 5.02 15.66 -9.88
N ARG A 301 3.89 16.09 -9.33
CA ARG A 301 3.72 17.39 -8.68
C ARG A 301 3.54 17.22 -7.18
N TRP A 302 4.04 18.20 -6.43
CA TRP A 302 3.79 18.40 -5.02
C TRP A 302 3.16 19.79 -4.87
N GLY A 303 1.83 19.83 -4.81
CA GLY A 303 1.08 21.08 -4.87
C GLY A 303 1.36 21.85 -6.17
N PRO A 304 1.79 23.13 -6.10
CA PRO A 304 2.14 23.91 -7.28
C PRO A 304 3.49 23.49 -7.90
N TRP A 305 4.35 22.79 -7.16
CA TRP A 305 5.73 22.54 -7.60
C TRP A 305 5.81 21.23 -8.38
N THR A 306 6.58 21.22 -9.49
CA THR A 306 6.83 20.00 -10.25
C THR A 306 8.11 19.36 -9.73
N TRP A 307 7.97 18.26 -8.99
CA TRP A 307 9.10 17.56 -8.42
C TRP A 307 9.88 16.76 -9.46
N PHE A 308 9.16 16.07 -10.36
CA PHE A 308 9.78 15.29 -11.44
C PHE A 308 8.96 15.37 -12.72
N ARG A 309 9.65 15.44 -13.86
CA ARG A 309 9.03 15.42 -15.20
C ARG A 309 9.69 14.34 -16.04
N SER A 310 8.90 13.67 -16.87
CA SER A 310 9.44 12.74 -17.86
C SER A 310 10.41 13.47 -18.78
N ALA A 311 11.52 12.81 -19.12
CA ALA A 311 12.52 13.35 -20.02
C ALA A 311 13.20 12.23 -20.81
N ARG A 312 13.37 12.42 -22.12
CA ARG A 312 13.97 11.42 -23.02
C ARG A 312 15.39 11.04 -22.59
N ALA A 313 16.18 12.03 -22.19
CA ALA A 313 17.53 11.81 -21.67
C ALA A 313 17.53 10.96 -20.39
N TYR A 314 16.55 11.19 -19.50
CA TYR A 314 16.38 10.40 -18.28
C TYR A 314 15.98 8.96 -18.60
N TYR A 315 15.01 8.78 -19.51
CA TYR A 315 14.57 7.47 -20.00
C TYR A 315 15.74 6.64 -20.55
N ARG A 316 16.57 7.22 -21.43
CA ARG A 316 17.76 6.51 -21.99
C ARG A 316 18.73 6.07 -20.91
N ARG A 317 19.00 6.92 -19.90
CA ARG A 317 19.83 6.55 -18.74
C ARG A 317 19.18 5.44 -17.93
N ARG A 318 17.87 5.48 -17.73
CA ARG A 318 17.14 4.48 -16.94
C ARG A 318 17.18 3.09 -17.56
N LEU A 319 17.01 3.00 -18.89
CA LEU A 319 17.10 1.74 -19.62
C LEU A 319 18.47 1.06 -19.51
N ARG A 320 19.55 1.84 -19.37
CA ARG A 320 20.89 1.27 -19.17
C ARG A 320 21.02 0.53 -17.84
N ALA A 321 20.22 0.89 -16.83
CA ALA A 321 20.23 0.29 -15.50
C ALA A 321 19.21 -0.87 -15.35
N GLY A 322 18.16 -0.91 -16.16
CA GLY A 322 17.17 -1.99 -16.13
C GLY A 322 15.88 -1.65 -16.89
N GLY A 323 15.12 -2.69 -17.23
CA GLY A 323 13.88 -2.56 -17.97
C GLY A 323 12.71 -1.97 -17.15
N PRO A 324 11.63 -1.53 -17.82
CA PRO A 324 10.41 -1.02 -17.16
C PRO A 324 9.83 -2.03 -16.16
N ASP A 325 10.10 -3.30 -16.37
CA ASP A 325 9.54 -4.41 -15.62
C ASP A 325 10.37 -4.77 -14.38
N GLY A 326 11.48 -4.08 -14.15
CA GLY A 326 12.42 -4.37 -13.06
C GLY A 326 13.44 -5.45 -13.41
N THR A 327 13.54 -5.87 -14.67
CA THR A 327 14.60 -6.77 -15.14
C THR A 327 15.97 -6.06 -15.10
N PRO A 328 16.98 -6.64 -14.42
CA PRO A 328 18.36 -6.18 -14.54
C PRO A 328 18.88 -6.39 -15.96
N ARG A 329 19.73 -5.48 -16.43
CA ARG A 329 20.37 -5.60 -17.75
C ARG A 329 21.30 -6.82 -17.80
N GLY A 330 21.24 -7.60 -18.87
CA GLY A 330 22.13 -8.77 -19.06
C GLY A 330 21.65 -10.08 -18.40
N HIS A 331 20.49 -10.08 -17.73
CA HIS A 331 19.90 -11.30 -17.18
C HIS A 331 19.14 -12.08 -18.28
N ARG A 332 19.15 -13.43 -18.28
CA ARG A 332 18.46 -14.31 -19.26
C ARG A 332 17.06 -13.86 -19.72
N GLY A 333 16.27 -13.20 -18.87
CA GLY A 333 14.95 -12.64 -19.25
C GLY A 333 14.97 -11.49 -20.25
N ASP A 334 16.09 -10.77 -20.38
CA ASP A 334 16.34 -9.70 -21.35
C ASP A 334 16.32 -10.26 -22.80
N ARG A 335 16.77 -11.52 -22.98
CA ARG A 335 16.78 -12.19 -24.30
C ARG A 335 15.39 -12.62 -24.78
N ARG A 336 14.46 -12.98 -23.87
CA ARG A 336 13.07 -13.32 -24.25
C ARG A 336 12.27 -12.07 -24.62
N ALA A 337 12.41 -10.98 -23.86
CA ALA A 337 11.76 -9.70 -24.16
C ALA A 337 12.32 -9.04 -25.44
N ALA A 338 13.61 -9.26 -25.76
CA ALA A 338 14.19 -8.83 -27.03
C ALA A 338 13.72 -9.69 -28.23
N GLY A 339 13.28 -10.93 -28.00
CA GLY A 339 12.73 -11.82 -29.02
C GLY A 339 11.29 -11.50 -29.44
N GLU A 340 10.45 -11.02 -28.51
CA GLU A 340 9.07 -10.56 -28.79
C GLU A 340 8.99 -9.13 -29.37
N ALA A 341 10.13 -8.44 -29.53
CA ALA A 341 10.21 -7.06 -30.01
C ALA A 341 10.87 -6.90 -31.38
N ARG A 342 11.09 -8.00 -32.12
CA ARG A 342 11.37 -7.95 -33.56
C ARG A 342 10.07 -8.20 -34.33
N PRO A 343 9.77 -7.38 -35.35
CA PRO A 343 8.49 -7.33 -36.03
C PRO A 343 8.09 -8.66 -36.66
#